data_AF-Q7DMB7-F1
#
_entry.id   AF-Q7DMB7-F1
#
_cell.length_a   1.000
_cell.length_b   1.000
_cell.length_c   1.000
_cell.angle_alpha   90.00
_cell.angle_beta   90.00
_cell.angle_gamma   90.00
#
_symmetry.space_group_name_H-M   'P 1'
#
loop_
_entity.id
_entity.type
_entity.pdbx_description
1 polymer ?
#
loop_
_entity_poly.entity_id
_entity_poly.type
_entity_poly.pdbx_seq_one_letter_code
_entity_poly.pdbx_strand_id
1 'polypeptide(L)'
;NPSNPLGTLLDKDTLRDIVTFINSKNIHLVCDEIYAATVFDQPRFISVSEMVEEMIECNTDLIHIVYSLSKDLGFPGFRVGIVYSYNDTVVNISRKMSSFGLV
;
A
#
# COMPACT_ATOMS: atom_id res chain seq x y z
N ASN A 1 3.96 -4.04 4.78
CA ASN A 1 5.15 -3.39 4.19
C ASN A 1 6.40 -4.17 4.57
N PRO A 2 7.01 -4.99 3.69
CA PRO A 2 8.33 -5.54 3.98
C PRO A 2 9.32 -4.38 3.95
N SER A 3 9.83 -4.02 5.13
CA SER A 3 10.66 -2.83 5.30
C SER A 3 11.96 -2.98 4.53
N ASN A 4 12.38 -1.92 3.84
CA ASN A 4 13.69 -1.82 3.24
C ASN A 4 14.54 -0.85 4.08
N PRO A 5 15.72 -1.25 4.61
CA PRO A 5 16.50 -2.46 4.32
C PRO A 5 16.27 -3.63 5.27
N LEU A 6 15.39 -3.50 6.25
CA LEU A 6 15.29 -4.45 7.37
C LEU A 6 14.74 -5.83 6.99
N GLY A 7 14.01 -5.94 5.88
CA GLY A 7 13.31 -7.15 5.45
C GLY A 7 12.21 -7.61 6.40
N THR A 8 11.84 -6.78 7.39
CA THR A 8 10.85 -7.13 8.41
C THR A 8 9.44 -6.86 7.93
N LEU A 9 8.53 -7.72 8.35
CA LEU A 9 7.10 -7.55 8.11
C LEU A 9 6.46 -6.83 9.30
N LEU A 10 5.51 -5.96 8.98
CA LEU A 10 4.63 -5.38 10.00
C LEU A 10 3.62 -6.44 10.43
N ASP A 11 3.45 -6.57 11.73
CA ASP A 11 2.42 -7.40 12.35
C ASP A 11 1.03 -6.75 12.19
N LYS A 12 0.01 -7.60 12.32
CA LYS A 12 -1.40 -7.22 12.16
C LYS A 12 -1.82 -6.15 13.15
N ASP A 13 -1.41 -6.30 14.41
CA ASP A 13 -1.83 -5.41 15.49
C ASP A 13 -1.18 -4.03 15.33
N THR A 14 0.10 -3.97 14.98
CA THR A 14 0.76 -2.70 14.62
C THR A 14 0.10 -2.02 13.42
N LEU A 15 -0.27 -2.76 12.36
CA LEU A 15 -1.01 -2.16 11.25
C LEU A 15 -2.35 -1.58 11.68
N ARG A 16 -3.09 -2.29 12.55
CA ARG A 16 -4.35 -1.82 13.12
C ARG A 16 -4.16 -0.55 13.94
N ASP A 17 -3.13 -0.48 14.76
CA ASP A 17 -2.80 0.69 15.57
C ASP A 17 -2.44 1.90 14.69
N ILE A 18 -1.70 1.68 13.60
CA ILE A 18 -1.38 2.72 12.62
C ILE A 18 -2.66 3.22 11.95
N VAL A 19 -3.53 2.33 11.46
CA VAL A 19 -4.81 2.72 10.83
C VAL A 19 -5.70 3.49 11.81
N THR A 20 -5.73 3.08 13.09
CA THR A 20 -6.48 3.79 14.13
C THR A 20 -5.89 5.18 14.40
N PHE A 21 -4.57 5.27 14.49
CA PHE A 21 -3.87 6.53 14.70
C PHE A 21 -4.13 7.53 13.58
N ILE A 22 -4.00 7.12 12.31
CA ILE A 22 -4.21 8.00 11.16
C ILE A 22 -5.66 8.50 11.11
N ASN A 23 -6.62 7.64 11.46
CA ASN A 23 -8.04 7.97 11.42
C ASN A 23 -8.36 8.98 12.53
N SER A 24 -7.77 8.81 13.73
CA SER A 24 -7.90 9.76 14.85
C SER A 24 -7.29 11.13 14.56
N LYS A 25 -6.22 11.17 13.74
CA LYS A 25 -5.49 12.39 13.38
C LYS A 25 -5.94 12.98 12.06
N ASN A 26 -6.81 12.30 11.31
CA ASN A 26 -7.24 12.65 9.97
C ASN A 26 -6.06 12.96 9.04
N ILE A 27 -5.07 12.07 9.03
CA ILE A 27 -3.86 12.15 8.18
C ILE A 27 -3.83 10.98 7.20
N HIS A 28 -3.12 11.17 6.09
CA HIS A 28 -2.99 10.14 5.05
C HIS A 28 -1.95 9.07 5.43
N LEU A 29 -2.24 7.83 5.06
CA LEU A 29 -1.33 6.69 5.12
C LEU A 29 -0.99 6.23 3.72
N VAL A 30 0.29 6.29 3.38
CA VAL A 30 0.82 5.73 2.14
C VAL A 30 1.60 4.45 2.48
N CYS A 31 1.06 3.31 2.06
CA CYS A 31 1.67 2.00 2.23
C CYS A 31 2.43 1.62 0.95
N ASP A 32 3.76 1.67 1.00
CA ASP A 32 4.59 1.04 -0.03
C ASP A 32 4.57 -0.48 0.19
N GLU A 33 4.05 -1.23 -0.76
CA GLU A 33 3.96 -2.69 -0.69
C GLU A 33 4.77 -3.32 -1.83
N ILE A 34 5.79 -2.64 -2.36
CA ILE A 34 6.62 -3.10 -3.50
C ILE A 34 7.26 -4.48 -3.33
N TYR A 35 7.41 -4.95 -2.09
CA TYR A 35 8.00 -6.25 -1.75
C TYR A 35 6.95 -7.30 -1.36
N ALA A 36 5.65 -7.03 -1.55
CA ALA A 36 4.56 -7.89 -1.11
C ALA A 36 4.69 -9.35 -1.56
N ALA A 37 5.20 -9.61 -2.77
CA ALA A 37 5.40 -10.98 -3.27
C ALA A 37 6.80 -11.58 -2.96
N THR A 38 7.68 -10.84 -2.28
CA THR A 38 9.02 -11.33 -1.87
C THR A 38 9.07 -11.86 -0.44
N VAL A 39 7.94 -12.29 0.11
CA VAL A 39 7.88 -12.91 1.44
C VAL A 39 8.08 -14.41 1.31
N PHE A 40 9.27 -14.88 1.70
CA PHE A 40 9.69 -16.28 1.53
C PHE A 40 9.47 -17.16 2.77
N ASP A 41 9.20 -16.56 3.93
CA ASP A 41 9.06 -17.26 5.21
C ASP A 41 7.92 -16.67 6.06
N GLN A 42 7.51 -17.36 7.12
CA GLN A 42 6.55 -16.86 8.09
C GLN A 42 7.13 -15.68 8.89
N PRO A 43 6.30 -14.71 9.32
CA PRO A 43 4.84 -14.63 9.18
C PRO A 43 4.37 -14.22 7.77
N ARG A 44 3.13 -14.57 7.41
CA ARG A 44 2.51 -14.13 6.15
C ARG A 44 2.42 -12.60 6.08
N PHE A 45 2.72 -12.05 4.90
CA PHE A 45 2.45 -10.64 4.60
C PHE A 45 0.97 -10.31 4.72
N ILE A 46 0.66 -9.24 5.45
CA ILE A 46 -0.68 -8.68 5.58
C ILE A 46 -0.68 -7.33 4.86
N SER A 47 -1.52 -7.20 3.83
CA SER A 47 -1.70 -5.92 3.14
C SER A 47 -2.56 -4.99 3.99
N VAL A 48 -2.35 -3.68 3.84
CA VAL A 48 -3.26 -2.68 4.45
C VAL A 48 -4.70 -2.84 3.94
N SER A 49 -4.92 -3.37 2.73
CA SER A 49 -6.26 -3.66 2.21
C SER A 49 -7.02 -4.67 3.07
N GLU A 50 -6.35 -5.69 3.61
CA GLU A 50 -6.99 -6.66 4.51
C GLU A 50 -7.45 -5.98 5.82
N MET A 51 -6.70 -4.96 6.30
CA MET A 51 -7.09 -4.20 7.49
C MET A 51 -8.27 -3.28 7.22
N VAL A 52 -8.31 -2.68 6.02
CA VAL A 52 -9.44 -1.84 5.60
C VAL A 52 -10.74 -2.62 5.53
N GLU A 53 -10.70 -3.86 5.02
CA GLU A 53 -11.89 -4.74 4.98
C GLU A 53 -12.36 -5.16 6.38
N GLU A 54 -11.44 -5.33 7.33
CA GLU A 54 -11.77 -5.70 8.71
C GLU A 54 -12.29 -4.50 9.55
N MET A 55 -11.85 -3.28 9.24
CA MET A 55 -12.16 -2.07 10.00
C MET A 55 -13.32 -1.28 9.36
N ILE A 56 -14.55 -1.64 9.71
CA ILE A 56 -15.80 -1.06 9.17
C ILE A 56 -15.91 0.47 9.35
N GLU A 57 -15.28 1.04 10.38
CA GLU A 57 -15.36 2.48 10.72
C GLU A 57 -14.13 3.31 10.31
N CYS A 58 -13.25 2.80 9.44
CA CYS A 58 -12.08 3.55 8.99
C CYS A 58 -12.40 4.47 7.79
N ASN A 59 -11.83 5.68 7.79
CA ASN A 59 -11.89 6.53 6.61
C ASN A 59 -10.91 6.03 5.54
N THR A 60 -11.43 5.24 4.60
CA THR A 60 -10.63 4.63 3.52
C THR A 60 -10.00 5.67 2.60
N ASP A 61 -10.57 6.88 2.48
CA ASP A 61 -10.04 7.97 1.64
C ASP A 61 -8.65 8.45 2.07
N LEU A 62 -8.21 8.11 3.28
CA LEU A 62 -6.90 8.44 3.81
C LEU A 62 -5.84 7.38 3.47
N ILE A 63 -6.24 6.23 2.91
CA ILE A 63 -5.36 5.07 2.72
C ILE A 63 -5.01 4.92 1.24
N HIS A 64 -3.71 4.87 0.96
CA HIS A 64 -3.16 4.74 -0.38
C HIS A 64 -2.05 3.68 -0.39
N ILE A 65 -2.04 2.84 -1.40
CA ILE A 65 -1.06 1.76 -1.62
C ILE A 65 -0.21 2.12 -2.85
N VAL A 66 1.10 1.93 -2.74
CA VAL A 66 2.05 2.07 -3.83
C VAL A 66 2.70 0.72 -4.09
N TYR A 67 2.75 0.30 -5.34
CA TYR A 67 3.26 -0.99 -5.75
C TYR A 67 4.09 -0.91 -7.04
N SER A 68 4.99 -1.87 -7.26
CA SER A 68 5.75 -1.98 -8.51
C SER A 68 6.21 -3.41 -8.77
N LEU A 69 6.26 -3.79 -10.05
CA LEU A 69 6.76 -5.10 -10.49
C LEU A 69 8.29 -5.21 -10.48
N SER A 70 8.98 -4.13 -10.12
CA SER A 70 10.44 -4.04 -10.23
C SER A 70 11.17 -5.00 -9.31
N LYS A 71 10.58 -5.32 -8.15
CA LYS A 71 11.22 -6.13 -7.10
C LYS A 71 10.66 -7.54 -7.05
N ASP A 72 9.35 -7.67 -7.22
CA ASP A 72 8.66 -8.96 -7.15
C ASP A 72 8.91 -9.84 -8.38
N LEU A 73 8.88 -9.25 -9.59
CA LEU A 73 9.11 -9.99 -10.84
C LEU A 73 10.50 -9.74 -11.46
N GLY A 74 11.33 -8.90 -10.83
CA GLY A 74 12.65 -8.56 -11.35
C GLY A 74 12.62 -7.81 -12.68
N PHE A 75 11.55 -7.06 -12.96
CA PHE A 75 11.39 -6.28 -14.20
C PHE A 75 11.53 -4.75 -14.01
N PRO A 76 12.65 -4.23 -13.45
CA PRO A 76 12.82 -2.78 -13.28
C PRO A 76 12.92 -2.03 -14.63
N GLY A 77 13.26 -2.74 -15.71
CA GLY A 77 13.36 -2.17 -17.06
C GLY A 77 12.01 -1.71 -17.64
N PHE A 78 10.90 -2.34 -17.23
CA PHE A 78 9.56 -2.03 -17.75
C PHE A 78 8.92 -0.80 -17.09
N ARG A 79 9.50 -0.29 -15.98
CA ARG A 79 9.06 0.93 -15.29
C ARG A 79 7.56 0.93 -14.93
N VAL A 80 7.06 -0.23 -14.51
CA VAL A 80 5.66 -0.38 -14.06
C VAL A 80 5.56 0.01 -12.58
N GLY A 81 4.96 1.18 -12.33
CA GLY A 81 4.55 1.64 -11.02
C GLY A 81 3.03 1.74 -10.96
N ILE A 82 2.45 1.32 -9.84
CA ILE A 82 1.01 1.27 -9.61
C ILE A 82 0.73 2.09 -8.35
N VAL A 83 -0.23 3.00 -8.44
CA VAL A 83 -0.80 3.70 -7.29
C VAL A 83 -2.24 3.25 -7.16
N TYR A 84 -2.56 2.63 -6.03
CA TYR A 84 -3.90 2.19 -5.69
C TYR A 84 -4.38 3.04 -4.52
N SER A 85 -5.49 3.75 -4.69
CA SER A 85 -6.03 4.63 -3.66
C SER A 85 -7.52 4.40 -3.57
N TYR A 86 -8.06 4.34 -2.35
CA TYR A 86 -9.50 4.28 -2.12
C TYR A 86 -10.17 5.63 -2.35
N ASN A 87 -9.40 6.72 -2.31
CA ASN A 87 -9.88 8.07 -2.61
C ASN A 87 -9.94 8.33 -4.13
N ASP A 88 -11.15 8.52 -4.64
CA ASP A 88 -11.42 8.81 -6.06
C ASP A 88 -10.71 10.08 -6.57
N THR A 89 -10.58 11.11 -5.72
CA THR A 89 -9.89 12.36 -6.10
C THR A 89 -8.41 12.09 -6.33
N VAL A 90 -7.77 11.33 -5.43
CA VAL A 90 -6.37 10.94 -5.57
C VAL A 90 -6.17 10.06 -6.79
N VAL A 91 -7.06 9.10 -7.07
CA VAL A 91 -7.01 8.27 -8.29
C VAL A 91 -7.09 9.14 -9.53
N ASN A 92 -8.04 10.07 -9.60
CA ASN A 92 -8.24 10.94 -10.76
C ASN A 92 -7.04 11.85 -11.03
N ILE A 93 -6.47 12.45 -9.98
CA ILE A 93 -5.28 13.30 -10.11
C ILE A 93 -4.05 12.47 -10.49
N SER A 94 -3.84 11.33 -9.83
CA SER A 94 -2.72 10.43 -10.10
C SER A 94 -2.76 9.92 -11.55
N ARG A 95 -3.96 9.60 -12.07
CA ARG A 95 -4.15 9.22 -13.48
C ARG A 95 -3.77 10.34 -14.44
N LYS A 96 -4.15 11.59 -14.15
CA LYS A 96 -3.78 12.76 -14.98
C LYS A 96 -2.29 13.08 -14.93
N MET A 97 -1.64 12.79 -13.80
CA MET A 97 -0.18 12.95 -13.64
C MET A 97 0.62 11.80 -14.25
N SER A 98 0.01 10.62 -14.44
CA SER A 98 0.67 9.48 -15.06
C SER A 98 0.92 9.71 -16.55
N SER A 99 2.14 9.45 -16.99
CA SER A 99 2.50 9.49 -18.42
C SER A 99 1.83 8.36 -19.22
N PHE A 100 1.40 7.29 -18.55
CA PHE A 100 0.71 6.15 -19.14
C PHE A 100 -0.47 5.77 -18.23
N GLY A 101 -1.64 6.34 -18.49
CA GLY A 101 -2.88 5.89 -17.86
C GLY A 101 -3.54 4.82 -18.72
N LEU A 102 -3.67 3.58 -18.21
CA LEU A 102 -4.61 2.63 -18.80
C LEU A 102 -6.03 3.08 -18.43
N VAL A 103 -6.90 3.16 -19.44
CA VAL A 103 -8.35 3.41 -19.31
C VAL A 103 -9.04 2.10 -19.01
#